data_AF-A0A536LTD4-F1
#
_entry.id   AF-A0A536LTD4-F1
#
_cell.length_a   1.000
_cell.length_b   1.000
_cell.length_c   1.000
_cell.angle_alpha   90.00
_cell.angle_beta   90.00
_cell.angle_gamma   90.00
#
_symmetry.space_group_name_H-M   'P 1'
#
loop_
_entity.id
_entity.type
_entity.pdbx_description
1 polymer ?
#
loop_
_entity_poly.entity_id
_entity_poly.type
_entity_poly.pdbx_seq_one_letter_code
_entity_poly.pdbx_strand_id
1 'polypeptide(L)'
;MIDTKRTTNGYAPPAVSIRTSVLGRSRMTYSRLIGALFLLGFLSYGIGSGLATSLVGSSDLLSTIGANQTLLITGAFLIFLNTGVDVGKAVLFFPILEKHSQRTALAYLATMIVEVVLLAVGALALLLIVPLGKHAGEPGAQTLGSILVQTNFTAYQMGEMVLGVGATLLCVLLFRTQLIPRWLAISGLIGYPILAAGTIAEIFGIHIGLYLTIPGFFFEVVMPFWLIFKGFKPEVYR
;
A
#
# COMPACT_ATOMS: atom_id res chain seq x y z
N MET A 1 -73.86 6.06 29.30
CA MET A 1 -73.00 6.91 28.43
C MET A 1 -71.57 6.50 28.71
N ILE A 2 -71.03 5.51 27.98
CA ILE A 2 -70.32 5.63 26.67
C ILE A 2 -69.02 6.44 26.87
N ASP A 3 -67.90 5.75 27.11
CA ASP A 3 -66.79 5.48 26.16
C ASP A 3 -65.92 6.74 25.93
N THR A 4 -64.63 6.78 26.28
CA THR A 4 -63.60 6.23 25.39
C THR A 4 -62.23 6.18 26.09
N LYS A 5 -61.66 4.97 26.14
CA LYS A 5 -60.29 4.68 26.52
C LYS A 5 -59.36 5.18 25.41
N ARG A 6 -58.60 6.25 25.65
CA ARG A 6 -57.61 6.78 24.69
C ARG A 6 -56.38 5.88 24.66
N THR A 7 -56.40 4.87 23.79
CA THR A 7 -55.20 4.11 23.41
C THR A 7 -54.35 4.98 22.49
N THR A 8 -53.32 5.62 23.04
CA THR A 8 -52.25 6.19 22.21
C THR A 8 -51.31 5.06 21.81
N ASN A 9 -51.53 4.57 20.58
CA ASN A 9 -50.61 3.66 19.90
C ASN A 9 -49.22 4.31 19.82
N GLY A 10 -48.29 3.84 20.66
CA GLY A 10 -46.88 4.19 20.64
C GLY A 10 -46.12 3.52 19.50
N TYR A 11 -46.51 3.78 18.24
CA TYR A 11 -45.71 3.46 17.07
C TYR A 11 -45.06 4.74 16.53
N ALA A 12 -43.99 5.19 17.18
CA ALA A 12 -43.00 6.01 16.52
C ALA A 12 -42.12 5.07 15.67
N PRO A 13 -42.08 5.20 14.32
CA PRO A 13 -41.19 4.39 13.51
C PRO A 13 -39.71 4.71 13.84
N PRO A 14 -38.79 3.75 13.71
CA PRO A 14 -37.45 3.86 14.25
C PRO A 14 -36.53 4.65 13.30
N ALA A 15 -36.73 5.96 13.22
CA ALA A 15 -35.85 6.86 12.46
C ALA A 15 -34.38 6.76 12.94
N VAL A 16 -34.19 6.42 14.23
CA VAL A 16 -32.87 6.19 14.83
C VAL A 16 -32.22 4.91 14.31
N SER A 17 -32.98 3.81 14.13
CA SER A 17 -32.42 2.51 13.71
C SER A 17 -31.97 2.51 12.25
N ILE A 18 -32.72 3.20 11.37
CA ILE A 18 -32.40 3.33 9.94
C ILE A 18 -31.18 4.21 9.73
N ARG A 19 -31.05 5.34 10.46
CA ARG A 19 -29.83 6.16 10.38
C ARG A 19 -28.60 5.39 10.87
N THR A 20 -28.69 4.62 11.95
CA THR A 20 -27.56 3.80 12.42
C THR A 20 -27.20 2.68 11.45
N SER A 21 -28.16 2.09 10.73
CA SER A 21 -27.90 1.00 9.78
C SER A 21 -27.31 1.50 8.46
N VAL A 22 -27.79 2.63 7.92
CA VAL A 22 -27.24 3.27 6.71
C VAL A 22 -25.85 3.82 6.98
N LEU A 23 -25.64 4.51 8.11
CA LEU A 23 -24.32 4.95 8.54
C LEU A 23 -23.42 3.73 8.80
N GLY A 24 -23.92 2.68 9.45
CA GLY A 24 -23.17 1.43 9.70
C GLY A 24 -22.70 0.73 8.43
N ARG A 25 -23.55 0.72 7.38
CA ARG A 25 -23.25 0.13 6.08
C ARG A 25 -22.18 0.94 5.33
N SER A 26 -22.29 2.27 5.30
CA SER A 26 -21.28 3.17 4.70
C SER A 26 -19.91 3.07 5.40
N ARG A 27 -19.93 2.90 6.73
CA ARG A 27 -18.75 2.74 7.59
C ARG A 27 -18.00 1.41 7.36
N MET A 28 -18.74 0.31 7.25
CA MET A 28 -18.19 -0.98 6.80
C MET A 28 -17.61 -0.92 5.39
N THR A 29 -18.22 -0.15 4.49
CA THR A 29 -17.68 0.08 3.14
C THR A 29 -16.32 0.77 3.18
N TYR A 30 -16.12 1.75 4.07
CA TYR A 30 -14.83 2.44 4.23
C TYR A 30 -13.70 1.48 4.65
N SER A 31 -13.96 0.62 5.65
CA SER A 31 -12.97 -0.39 6.10
C SER A 31 -12.65 -1.38 4.99
N ARG A 32 -13.67 -1.86 4.28
CA ARG A 32 -13.53 -2.81 3.17
C ARG A 32 -12.80 -2.22 1.98
N LEU A 33 -13.02 -0.94 1.68
CA LEU A 33 -12.33 -0.23 0.60
C LEU A 33 -10.83 -0.12 0.90
N ILE A 34 -10.47 0.25 2.13
CA ILE A 34 -9.06 0.30 2.55
C ILE A 34 -8.42 -1.09 2.44
N GLY A 35 -9.11 -2.13 2.92
CA GLY A 35 -8.63 -3.50 2.80
C GLY A 35 -8.46 -3.96 1.35
N ALA A 36 -9.43 -3.65 0.48
CA ALA A 36 -9.37 -3.97 -0.94
C ALA A 36 -8.23 -3.23 -1.65
N LEU A 37 -8.00 -1.94 -1.33
CA LEU A 37 -6.87 -1.17 -1.88
C LEU A 37 -5.54 -1.75 -1.44
N PHE A 38 -5.41 -2.19 -0.19
CA PHE A 38 -4.21 -2.88 0.29
C PHE A 38 -3.93 -4.16 -0.52
N LEU A 39 -4.92 -5.04 -0.67
CA LEU A 39 -4.76 -6.27 -1.46
C LEU A 39 -4.51 -6.00 -2.94
N LEU A 40 -5.21 -5.03 -3.51
CA LEU A 40 -5.06 -4.67 -4.93
C LEU A 40 -3.67 -4.10 -5.20
N GLY A 41 -3.17 -3.23 -4.31
CA GLY A 41 -1.82 -2.71 -4.43
C GLY A 41 -0.78 -3.82 -4.27
N PHE A 42 -0.92 -4.63 -3.23
CA PHE A 42 -0.05 -5.77 -2.98
C PHE A 42 0.03 -6.74 -4.19
N LEU A 43 -1.12 -7.10 -4.76
CA LEU A 43 -1.18 -8.00 -5.91
C LEU A 43 -0.64 -7.33 -7.19
N SER A 44 -0.96 -6.05 -7.41
CA SER A 44 -0.51 -5.31 -8.59
C SER A 44 1.01 -5.13 -8.58
N TYR A 45 1.56 -4.74 -7.43
CA TYR A 45 3.00 -4.58 -7.25
C TYR A 45 3.72 -5.93 -7.31
N GLY A 46 3.22 -6.96 -6.62
CA GLY A 46 3.82 -8.30 -6.62
C GLY A 46 3.87 -8.93 -8.02
N ILE A 47 2.77 -8.86 -8.78
CA ILE A 47 2.75 -9.35 -10.16
C ILE A 47 3.63 -8.47 -11.05
N GLY A 48 3.54 -7.14 -10.91
CA GLY A 48 4.30 -6.20 -11.74
C GLY A 48 5.81 -6.34 -11.57
N SER A 49 6.28 -6.41 -10.31
CA SER A 49 7.68 -6.63 -9.96
C SER A 49 8.17 -8.01 -10.38
N GLY A 50 7.37 -9.07 -10.19
CA GLY A 50 7.70 -10.43 -10.64
C GLY A 50 7.90 -10.50 -12.16
N LEU A 51 7.03 -9.84 -12.92
CA LEU A 51 7.16 -9.74 -14.39
C LEU A 51 8.38 -8.93 -14.81
N ALA A 52 8.64 -7.79 -14.16
CA ALA A 52 9.79 -6.93 -14.49
C ALA A 52 11.13 -7.62 -14.16
N THR A 53 11.25 -8.22 -12.98
CA THR A 53 12.49 -8.86 -12.51
C THR A 53 12.83 -10.14 -13.27
N SER A 54 11.84 -10.90 -13.72
CA SER A 54 12.03 -12.11 -14.54
C SER A 54 12.79 -11.84 -15.85
N LEU A 55 12.68 -10.62 -16.39
CA LEU A 55 13.36 -10.20 -17.61
C LEU A 55 14.74 -9.60 -17.32
N VAL A 56 14.85 -8.90 -16.20
CA VAL A 56 16.06 -8.17 -15.79
C VAL A 56 17.18 -9.09 -15.30
N GLY A 57 16.86 -10.28 -14.79
CA GLY A 57 17.85 -11.28 -14.39
C GLY A 57 18.54 -12.02 -15.54
N SER A 58 18.16 -11.77 -16.80
CA SER A 58 18.77 -12.42 -17.97
C SER A 58 20.09 -11.71 -18.36
N SER A 59 21.14 -12.49 -18.58
CA SER A 59 22.49 -11.99 -18.95
C SER A 59 22.53 -11.22 -20.27
N ASP A 60 21.43 -11.23 -21.02
CA ASP A 60 21.29 -10.57 -22.31
C ASP A 60 19.99 -9.74 -22.35
N LEU A 61 19.95 -8.76 -21.44
CA LEU A 61 18.83 -7.87 -21.18
C LEU A 61 18.19 -7.33 -22.49
N LEU A 62 19.01 -6.74 -23.36
CA LEU A 62 18.52 -6.03 -24.56
C LEU A 62 18.04 -6.94 -25.69
N SER A 63 18.61 -8.14 -25.85
CA SER A 63 18.12 -9.12 -26.83
C SER A 63 16.81 -9.76 -26.36
N THR A 64 16.66 -9.95 -25.05
CA THR A 64 15.46 -10.53 -24.41
C THR A 64 14.28 -9.55 -24.36
N ILE A 65 14.56 -8.24 -24.22
CA ILE A 65 13.54 -7.18 -24.24
C ILE A 65 12.81 -7.12 -25.59
N GLY A 66 13.50 -7.33 -26.72
CA GLY A 66 12.86 -7.33 -28.04
C GLY A 66 11.77 -8.40 -28.18
N ALA A 67 11.97 -9.57 -27.57
CA ALA A 67 11.00 -10.68 -27.59
C ALA A 67 9.90 -10.54 -26.52
N ASN A 68 10.19 -9.89 -25.40
CA ASN A 68 9.32 -9.83 -24.22
C ASN A 68 8.89 -8.41 -23.83
N GLN A 69 8.94 -7.46 -24.77
CA GLN A 69 8.64 -6.05 -24.56
C GLN A 69 7.28 -5.83 -23.88
N THR A 70 6.28 -6.61 -24.28
CA THR A 70 4.92 -6.55 -23.72
C THR A 70 4.91 -6.87 -22.22
N LEU A 71 5.68 -7.86 -21.77
CA LEU A 71 5.75 -8.25 -20.36
C LEU A 71 6.39 -7.16 -19.50
N LEU A 72 7.46 -6.52 -19.99
CA LEU A 72 8.10 -5.40 -19.30
C LEU A 72 7.16 -4.20 -19.19
N ILE A 73 6.46 -3.86 -20.28
CA ILE A 73 5.48 -2.76 -20.28
C ILE A 73 4.34 -3.06 -19.32
N THR A 74 3.78 -4.27 -19.36
CA THR A 74 2.69 -4.67 -18.45
C THR A 74 3.16 -4.63 -16.99
N GLY A 75 4.36 -5.12 -16.70
CA GLY A 75 4.94 -5.08 -15.35
C GLY A 75 5.16 -3.67 -14.83
N ALA A 76 5.79 -2.80 -15.64
CA ALA A 76 6.03 -1.41 -15.27
C ALA A 76 4.72 -0.61 -15.15
N PHE A 77 3.73 -0.88 -16.00
CA PHE A 77 2.40 -0.27 -15.91
C PHE A 77 1.65 -0.70 -14.65
N LEU A 78 1.74 -1.97 -14.24
CA LEU A 78 1.19 -2.46 -12.98
C LEU A 78 1.84 -1.79 -11.76
N ILE A 79 3.16 -1.60 -11.77
CA ILE A 79 3.89 -0.86 -10.72
C ILE A 79 3.45 0.61 -10.69
N PHE A 80 3.27 1.24 -11.85
CA PHE A 80 2.77 2.61 -11.94
C PHE A 80 1.33 2.74 -11.42
N LEU A 81 0.45 1.80 -11.76
CA LEU A 81 -0.91 1.78 -11.21
C LEU A 81 -0.91 1.61 -9.70
N ASN A 82 -0.01 0.77 -9.16
CA ASN A 82 0.14 0.60 -7.71
C ASN A 82 0.40 1.93 -6.98
N THR A 83 1.18 2.82 -7.60
CA THR A 83 1.46 4.16 -7.06
C THR A 83 0.16 4.95 -6.76
N GLY A 84 -0.85 4.85 -7.63
CA GLY A 84 -2.16 5.48 -7.40
C GLY A 84 -2.96 4.82 -6.26
N VAL A 85 -2.78 3.53 -6.07
CA VAL A 85 -3.40 2.77 -4.97
C VAL A 85 -2.79 3.20 -3.64
N ASP A 86 -1.47 3.39 -3.58
CA ASP A 86 -0.77 3.83 -2.36
C ASP A 86 -1.16 5.26 -1.96
N VAL A 87 -1.31 6.17 -2.92
CA VAL A 87 -1.92 7.48 -2.68
C VAL A 87 -3.34 7.34 -2.14
N GLY A 88 -4.16 6.46 -2.73
CA GLY A 88 -5.52 6.20 -2.28
C GLY A 88 -5.58 5.69 -0.83
N LYS A 89 -4.68 4.79 -0.44
CA LYS A 89 -4.54 4.33 0.95
C LYS A 89 -4.17 5.49 1.86
N ALA A 90 -3.16 6.28 1.50
CA ALA A 90 -2.69 7.42 2.29
C ALA A 90 -3.80 8.45 2.54
N VAL A 91 -4.56 8.79 1.51
CA VAL A 91 -5.70 9.73 1.59
C VAL A 91 -6.82 9.17 2.46
N LEU A 92 -7.13 7.87 2.38
CA LEU A 92 -8.17 7.27 3.21
C LEU A 92 -7.76 7.16 4.68
N PHE A 93 -6.48 6.98 4.96
CA PHE A 93 -5.96 6.96 6.33
C PHE A 93 -5.87 8.36 6.94
N PHE A 94 -5.58 9.40 6.15
CA PHE A 94 -5.44 10.78 6.62
C PHE A 94 -6.55 11.26 7.59
N PRO A 95 -7.86 11.19 7.27
CA PRO A 95 -8.92 11.66 8.17
C PRO A 95 -9.03 10.84 9.46
N ILE A 96 -8.59 9.57 9.45
CA ILE A 96 -8.57 8.70 10.64
C ILE A 96 -7.44 9.14 11.58
N LEU A 97 -6.28 9.47 11.02
CA LEU A 97 -5.11 9.91 11.79
C LEU A 97 -5.32 11.33 12.34
N GLU A 98 -5.91 12.23 11.55
CA GLU A 98 -6.15 13.62 11.93
C GLU A 98 -7.00 13.75 13.19
N LYS A 99 -8.02 12.89 13.36
CA LYS A 99 -8.86 12.83 14.57
C LYS A 99 -8.07 12.62 15.88
N HIS A 100 -6.89 12.01 15.81
CA HIS A 100 -6.10 11.65 16.98
C HIS A 100 -4.83 12.50 17.13
N SER A 101 -4.14 12.79 16.02
CA SER A 101 -2.97 13.68 16.01
C SER A 101 -2.71 14.22 14.62
N GLN A 102 -2.93 15.52 14.45
CA GLN A 102 -2.67 16.23 13.19
C GLN A 102 -1.18 16.16 12.77
N ARG A 103 -0.25 16.22 13.73
CA ARG A 103 1.19 16.15 13.44
C ARG A 103 1.60 14.79 12.87
N THR A 104 1.12 13.70 13.45
CA THR A 104 1.41 12.35 12.96
C THR A 104 0.71 12.07 11.63
N ALA A 105 -0.51 12.58 11.44
CA ALA A 105 -1.24 12.46 10.17
C ALA A 105 -0.48 13.13 9.01
N LEU A 106 0.02 14.35 9.23
CA LEU A 106 0.83 15.06 8.23
C LEU A 106 2.17 14.37 7.99
N ALA A 107 2.85 13.89 9.04
CA ALA A 107 4.11 13.15 8.89
C ALA A 107 3.91 11.87 8.06
N TYR A 108 2.86 11.11 8.35
CA TYR A 108 2.47 9.92 7.58
C TYR A 108 2.19 10.25 6.12
N LEU A 109 1.36 11.27 5.85
CA LEU A 109 1.03 11.68 4.49
C LEU A 109 2.28 12.13 3.72
N ALA A 110 3.17 12.90 4.37
CA ALA A 110 4.42 13.34 3.77
C ALA A 110 5.33 12.15 3.41
N THR A 111 5.46 11.15 4.30
CA THR A 111 6.23 9.93 3.99
C THR A 111 5.63 9.16 2.81
N MET A 112 4.30 9.04 2.73
CA MET A 112 3.63 8.34 1.62
C MET A 112 3.82 9.07 0.29
N ILE A 113 3.76 10.41 0.28
CA ILE A 113 4.02 11.18 -0.94
C ILE A 113 5.45 10.96 -1.43
N VAL A 114 6.44 10.98 -0.52
CA VAL A 114 7.85 10.76 -0.87
C VAL A 114 8.06 9.34 -1.42
N GLU A 115 7.49 8.34 -0.76
CA GLU A 115 7.51 6.94 -1.23
C GLU A 115 6.94 6.80 -2.65
N VAL A 116 5.71 7.29 -2.87
CA VAL A 116 5.01 7.27 -4.16
C VAL A 116 5.85 7.90 -5.26
N VAL A 117 6.52 9.03 -4.97
CA VAL A 117 7.41 9.69 -5.94
C VAL A 117 8.63 8.83 -6.26
N LEU A 118 9.26 8.21 -5.25
CA LEU A 118 10.41 7.32 -5.45
C LEU A 118 10.03 6.09 -6.27
N LEU A 119 8.90 5.45 -5.96
CA LEU A 119 8.40 4.31 -6.73
C LEU A 119 8.04 4.69 -8.17
N ALA A 120 7.45 5.87 -8.38
CA ALA A 120 7.15 6.39 -9.72
C ALA A 120 8.44 6.60 -10.54
N VAL A 121 9.50 7.16 -9.94
CA VAL A 121 10.82 7.30 -10.59
C VAL A 121 11.37 5.92 -10.97
N GLY A 122 11.28 4.93 -10.09
CA GLY A 122 11.67 3.56 -10.39
C GLY A 122 10.88 2.94 -11.54
N ALA A 123 9.55 3.14 -11.58
CA ALA A 123 8.69 2.65 -12.66
C ALA A 123 9.03 3.30 -14.01
N LEU A 124 9.28 4.62 -14.01
CA LEU A 124 9.72 5.35 -15.19
C LEU A 124 11.06 4.83 -15.71
N ALA A 125 12.01 4.52 -14.83
CA ALA A 125 13.29 3.94 -15.22
C ALA A 125 13.10 2.61 -15.97
N LEU A 126 12.18 1.74 -15.52
CA LEU A 126 11.86 0.50 -16.24
C LEU A 126 11.19 0.76 -17.59
N LEU A 127 10.29 1.76 -17.68
CA LEU A 127 9.65 2.12 -18.94
C LEU A 127 10.65 2.67 -19.97
N LEU A 128 11.70 3.36 -19.54
CA LEU A 128 12.75 3.88 -20.42
C LEU A 128 13.67 2.79 -21.00
N ILE A 129 13.67 1.58 -20.43
CA ILE A 129 14.38 0.43 -21.00
C ILE A 129 13.73 0.00 -22.34
N VAL A 130 12.42 0.20 -22.49
CA VAL A 130 11.68 -0.17 -23.71
C VAL A 130 12.16 0.58 -24.96
N PRO A 131 12.22 1.92 -24.99
CA PRO A 131 12.77 2.64 -26.14
C PRO A 131 14.27 2.36 -26.32
N LEU A 132 15.02 2.09 -25.25
CA LEU A 132 16.44 1.72 -25.32
C LEU A 132 16.66 0.40 -26.09
N GLY A 133 15.69 -0.52 -26.03
CA GLY A 133 15.68 -1.75 -26.86
C GLY A 133 15.75 -1.48 -28.35
N LYS A 134 15.24 -0.34 -28.84
CA LYS A 134 15.34 0.05 -30.26
C LYS A 134 16.74 0.52 -30.65
N HIS A 135 17.61 0.81 -29.68
CA HIS A 135 18.98 1.29 -29.88
C HIS A 135 20.00 0.26 -29.39
N ALA A 136 19.58 -1.00 -29.23
CA ALA A 136 20.41 -2.10 -28.72
C ALA A 136 21.70 -2.36 -29.51
N GLY A 137 21.75 -1.93 -30.78
CA GLY A 137 22.94 -2.02 -31.63
C GLY A 137 23.98 -0.91 -31.43
N GLU A 138 23.68 0.10 -30.60
CA GLU A 138 24.61 1.20 -30.33
C GLU A 138 25.57 0.87 -29.17
N PRO A 139 26.86 1.27 -29.28
CA PRO A 139 27.81 1.11 -28.19
C PRO A 139 27.35 1.90 -26.96
N GLY A 140 27.14 1.20 -25.84
CA GLY A 140 26.71 1.79 -24.56
C GLY A 140 25.24 1.57 -24.19
N ALA A 141 24.41 1.04 -25.09
CA ALA A 141 23.00 0.74 -24.79
C ALA A 141 22.85 -0.27 -23.63
N GLN A 142 23.72 -1.28 -23.56
CA GLN A 142 23.74 -2.26 -22.45
C GLN A 142 24.06 -1.61 -21.11
N THR A 143 25.06 -0.71 -21.07
CA THR A 143 25.42 0.02 -19.85
C THR A 143 24.27 0.90 -19.38
N LEU A 144 23.64 1.66 -20.28
CA LEU A 144 22.47 2.46 -19.95
C LEU A 144 21.32 1.59 -19.40
N GLY A 145 21.06 0.43 -20.01
CA GLY A 145 20.04 -0.50 -19.53
C GLY A 145 20.31 -0.98 -18.11
N SER A 146 21.56 -1.34 -17.80
CA SER A 146 21.96 -1.76 -16.45
C SER A 146 21.83 -0.64 -15.42
N ILE A 147 22.14 0.61 -15.79
CA ILE A 147 21.99 1.78 -14.91
C ILE A 147 20.51 2.05 -14.63
N LEU A 148 19.63 1.91 -15.63
CA LEU A 148 18.18 2.08 -15.46
C LEU A 148 17.60 1.02 -14.51
N VAL A 149 18.05 -0.23 -14.64
CA VAL A 149 17.71 -1.32 -13.71
C VAL A 149 18.17 -1.00 -12.29
N GLN A 150 19.43 -0.57 -12.13
CA GLN A 150 19.98 -0.23 -10.83
C GLN A 150 19.27 0.98 -10.21
N THR A 151 18.84 1.93 -11.04
CA THR A 151 18.03 3.09 -10.63
C THR A 151 16.69 2.62 -10.09
N ASN A 152 16.01 1.69 -10.77
CA ASN A 152 14.77 1.09 -10.27
C ASN A 152 14.97 0.39 -8.92
N PHE A 153 16.00 -0.45 -8.80
CA PHE A 153 16.31 -1.13 -7.53
C PHE A 153 16.57 -0.14 -6.39
N THR A 154 17.39 0.87 -6.64
CA THR A 154 17.75 1.88 -5.62
C THR A 154 16.53 2.72 -5.22
N ALA A 155 15.74 3.16 -6.20
CA ALA A 155 14.52 3.92 -5.95
C ALA A 155 13.50 3.11 -5.15
N TYR A 156 13.37 1.81 -5.43
CA TYR A 156 12.55 0.88 -4.65
C TYR A 156 13.00 0.78 -3.20
N GLN A 157 14.29 0.51 -2.95
CA GLN A 157 14.84 0.41 -1.59
C GLN A 157 14.64 1.70 -0.79
N MET A 158 14.85 2.87 -1.42
CA MET A 158 14.59 4.16 -0.79
C MET A 158 13.10 4.38 -0.51
N GLY A 159 12.21 4.00 -1.43
CA GLY A 159 10.77 4.08 -1.26
C GLY A 159 10.30 3.24 -0.07
N GLU A 160 10.70 1.97 -0.03
CA GLU A 160 10.38 1.02 1.05
C GLU A 160 10.94 1.47 2.41
N MET A 161 12.11 2.10 2.45
CA MET A 161 12.63 2.70 3.68
C MET A 161 11.70 3.79 4.22
N VAL A 162 11.24 4.69 3.35
CA VAL A 162 10.31 5.77 3.71
C VAL A 162 8.95 5.21 4.11
N LEU A 163 8.45 4.20 3.38
CA LEU A 163 7.26 3.44 3.71
C LEU A 163 7.39 2.84 5.12
N GLY A 164 8.51 2.18 5.43
CA GLY A 164 8.76 1.60 6.75
C GLY A 164 8.65 2.63 7.88
N VAL A 165 9.19 3.84 7.69
CA VAL A 165 9.05 4.93 8.66
C VAL A 165 7.60 5.38 8.78
N GLY A 166 6.92 5.67 7.66
CA GLY A 166 5.53 6.11 7.64
C GLY A 166 4.58 5.08 8.25
N ALA A 167 4.72 3.82 7.86
CA ALA A 167 3.90 2.71 8.32
C ALA A 167 4.17 2.37 9.81
N THR A 168 5.39 2.59 10.31
CA THR A 168 5.67 2.52 11.76
C THR A 168 4.88 3.58 12.52
N LEU A 169 4.86 4.83 12.06
CA LEU A 169 4.05 5.90 12.66
C LEU A 169 2.56 5.55 12.65
N LEU A 170 2.06 5.01 11.54
CA LEU A 170 0.70 4.50 11.42
C LEU A 170 0.43 3.40 12.46
N CYS A 171 1.30 2.39 12.57
CA CYS A 171 1.15 1.28 13.50
C CYS A 171 1.17 1.73 14.97
N VAL A 172 2.02 2.69 15.34
CA VAL A 172 2.03 3.29 16.68
C VAL A 172 0.67 3.93 16.98
N LEU A 173 0.11 4.66 16.01
CA LEU A 173 -1.18 5.32 16.21
C LEU A 173 -2.31 4.28 16.31
N LEU A 174 -2.32 3.28 15.42
CA LEU A 174 -3.27 2.17 15.43
C LEU A 174 -3.22 1.37 16.74
N PHE A 175 -2.03 1.20 17.31
CA PHE A 175 -1.83 0.55 18.61
C PHE A 175 -2.43 1.38 19.76
N ARG A 176 -2.18 2.69 19.77
CA ARG A 176 -2.69 3.61 20.81
C ARG A 176 -4.21 3.77 20.76
N THR A 177 -4.75 3.90 19.55
CA THR A 177 -6.18 4.12 19.30
C THR A 177 -6.98 2.82 19.27
N GLN A 178 -6.29 1.67 19.35
CA GLN A 178 -6.85 0.32 19.35
C GLN A 178 -7.86 0.03 18.22
N LEU A 179 -7.76 0.71 17.07
CA LEU A 179 -8.70 0.57 15.95
C LEU A 179 -8.66 -0.85 15.34
N ILE A 180 -7.50 -1.50 15.46
CA ILE A 180 -7.23 -2.89 15.10
C ILE A 180 -6.82 -3.70 16.35
N PRO A 181 -6.86 -5.05 16.31
CA PRO A 181 -6.40 -5.86 17.44
C PRO A 181 -4.92 -5.60 17.78
N ARG A 182 -4.62 -5.58 19.08
CA ARG A 182 -3.27 -5.25 19.59
C ARG A 182 -2.17 -6.14 19.01
N TRP A 183 -2.42 -7.43 18.85
CA TRP A 183 -1.43 -8.36 18.29
C TRP A 183 -1.03 -7.99 16.85
N LEU A 184 -2.00 -7.52 16.06
CA LEU A 184 -1.77 -7.09 14.68
C LEU A 184 -1.02 -5.77 14.63
N ALA A 185 -1.39 -4.81 15.49
CA ALA A 185 -0.64 -3.55 15.59
C ALA A 185 0.82 -3.77 16.05
N ILE A 186 1.05 -4.72 16.97
CA ILE A 186 2.39 -5.10 17.41
C ILE A 186 3.17 -5.77 16.27
N SER A 187 2.55 -6.65 15.48
CA SER A 187 3.24 -7.28 14.36
C SER A 187 3.68 -6.27 13.31
N GLY A 188 2.86 -5.25 13.01
CA GLY A 188 3.26 -4.14 12.13
C GLY A 188 4.36 -3.26 12.74
N LEU A 189 4.27 -2.97 14.05
CA LEU A 189 5.28 -2.20 14.76
C LEU A 189 6.66 -2.88 14.79
N ILE A 190 6.70 -4.22 14.72
CA ILE A 190 7.94 -4.99 14.59
C ILE A 190 8.33 -5.13 13.12
N GLY A 191 7.37 -5.39 12.23
CA GLY A 191 7.61 -5.68 10.82
C GLY A 191 8.15 -4.49 10.03
N TYR A 192 7.61 -3.30 10.21
CA TYR A 192 8.03 -2.12 9.43
C TYR A 192 9.43 -1.58 9.77
N PRO A 193 9.87 -1.56 11.04
CA PRO A 193 11.27 -1.26 11.35
C PRO A 193 12.24 -2.31 10.83
N ILE A 194 11.86 -3.60 10.85
CA ILE A 194 12.67 -4.67 10.27
C ILE A 194 12.77 -4.49 8.75
N LEU A 195 11.66 -4.16 8.08
CA LEU A 195 11.65 -3.85 6.65
C LEU A 195 12.59 -2.67 6.34
N ALA A 196 12.49 -1.56 7.09
CA ALA A 196 13.38 -0.41 6.91
C ALA A 196 14.86 -0.76 7.15
N ALA A 197 15.16 -1.60 8.15
CA ALA A 197 16.52 -2.09 8.37
C ALA A 197 17.00 -3.00 7.22
N GLY A 198 16.12 -3.84 6.67
CA GLY A 198 16.40 -4.70 5.53
C GLY A 198 16.69 -3.91 4.25
N THR A 199 15.95 -2.83 4.00
CA THR A 199 16.18 -2.00 2.81
C THR A 199 17.47 -1.19 2.91
N ILE A 200 17.81 -0.71 4.12
CA ILE A 200 19.11 -0.12 4.40
C ILE A 200 20.22 -1.15 4.14
N ALA A 201 20.08 -2.38 4.63
CA ALA A 201 21.07 -3.44 4.43
C ALA A 201 21.29 -3.75 2.94
N GLU A 202 20.23 -3.81 2.14
CA GLU A 202 20.33 -4.00 0.67
C GLU A 202 21.07 -2.86 -0.02
N ILE A 203 20.88 -1.60 0.42
CA ILE A 203 21.64 -0.45 -0.11
C ILE A 203 23.14 -0.61 0.18
N PHE A 204 23.50 -1.19 1.33
CA PHE A 204 24.90 -1.51 1.68
C PHE A 204 25.43 -2.79 1.02
N GLY A 205 24.65 -3.45 0.15
CA GLY A 205 25.04 -4.68 -0.55
C GLY A 205 24.90 -5.96 0.29
N ILE A 206 24.18 -5.90 1.40
CA ILE A 206 23.88 -7.05 2.26
C ILE A 206 22.51 -7.59 1.85
N HIS A 207 22.50 -8.66 1.04
CA HIS A 207 21.30 -9.27 0.43
C HIS A 207 20.44 -10.09 1.41
N ILE A 208 20.08 -9.50 2.56
CA ILE A 208 19.21 -10.11 3.57
C ILE A 208 17.83 -9.42 3.56
N GLY A 209 17.64 -8.36 2.77
CA GLY A 209 16.42 -7.55 2.75
C GLY A 209 15.18 -8.38 2.50
N LEU A 210 15.25 -9.36 1.57
CA LEU A 210 14.13 -10.22 1.22
C LEU A 210 13.59 -11.05 2.40
N TYR A 211 14.47 -11.48 3.32
CA TYR A 211 14.05 -12.18 4.55
C TYR A 211 13.45 -11.20 5.57
N LEU A 212 13.97 -9.97 5.62
CA LEU A 212 13.51 -8.92 6.52
C LEU A 212 12.19 -8.29 6.07
N THR A 213 11.78 -8.47 4.82
CA THR A 213 10.45 -8.05 4.33
C THR A 213 9.32 -9.01 4.78
N ILE A 214 9.63 -10.26 5.12
CA ILE A 214 8.62 -11.29 5.48
C ILE A 214 7.71 -10.88 6.66
N PRO A 215 8.24 -10.30 7.76
CA PRO A 215 7.39 -9.85 8.87
C PRO A 215 6.47 -8.68 8.47
N GLY A 216 6.95 -7.76 7.62
CA GLY A 216 6.15 -6.65 7.09
C GLY A 216 5.03 -7.18 6.18
N PHE A 217 5.37 -8.11 5.29
CA PHE A 217 4.43 -8.81 4.41
C PHE A 217 3.28 -9.47 5.17
N PHE A 218 3.60 -10.15 6.28
CA PHE A 218 2.58 -10.78 7.11
C PHE A 218 1.55 -9.75 7.62
N PHE A 219 2.01 -8.59 8.06
CA PHE A 219 1.11 -7.52 8.48
C PHE A 219 0.27 -6.99 7.31
N GLU A 220 0.89 -6.73 6.16
CA GLU A 220 0.21 -6.18 4.98
C GLU A 220 -0.83 -7.10 4.37
N VAL A 221 -0.75 -8.42 4.57
CA VAL A 221 -1.79 -9.35 4.14
C VAL A 221 -2.84 -9.53 5.24
N VAL A 222 -2.43 -9.76 6.49
CA VAL A 222 -3.38 -10.08 7.57
C VAL A 222 -4.27 -8.89 7.91
N MET A 223 -3.76 -7.66 7.84
CA MET A 223 -4.48 -6.43 8.15
C MET A 223 -5.66 -6.14 7.21
N PRO A 224 -5.50 -6.12 5.87
CA PRO A 224 -6.63 -5.94 4.95
C PRO A 224 -7.63 -7.09 4.98
N PHE A 225 -7.18 -8.35 5.12
CA PHE A 225 -8.10 -9.47 5.32
C PHE A 225 -8.96 -9.24 6.56
N TRP A 226 -8.37 -8.81 7.67
CA TRP A 226 -9.12 -8.47 8.89
C TRP A 226 -10.09 -7.30 8.68
N LEU A 227 -9.68 -6.26 7.96
CA LEU A 227 -10.54 -5.11 7.63
C LEU A 227 -11.75 -5.48 6.76
N ILE A 228 -11.57 -6.41 5.82
CA ILE A 228 -12.65 -6.85 4.92
C ILE A 228 -13.72 -7.63 5.69
N PHE A 229 -13.29 -8.56 6.57
CA PHE A 229 -14.19 -9.43 7.31
C PHE A 229 -14.79 -8.77 8.55
N LYS A 230 -13.99 -8.03 9.32
CA LYS A 230 -14.37 -7.54 10.65
C LYS A 230 -14.58 -6.02 10.71
N GLY A 231 -13.88 -5.26 9.86
CA GLY A 231 -13.90 -3.80 9.86
C GLY A 231 -13.28 -3.17 11.10
N PHE A 232 -13.05 -1.85 11.09
CA PHE A 232 -12.52 -1.17 12.28
C PHE A 232 -13.48 -1.22 13.47
N LYS A 233 -12.92 -1.12 14.69
CA LYS A 233 -13.72 -1.05 15.92
C LYS A 233 -14.73 0.12 15.92
N PRO A 234 -15.88 -0.03 16.59
CA PRO A 234 -16.97 0.96 16.55
C PRO A 234 -16.61 2.38 17.02
N GLU A 235 -15.51 2.55 17.76
CA GLU A 235 -15.03 3.82 18.31
C GLU A 235 -14.51 4.81 17.25
N VAL A 236 -14.08 4.33 16.06
CA VAL A 236 -13.63 5.17 14.92
C VAL A 236 -14.76 6.05 14.39
N TYR A 237 -15.99 5.58 14.61
CA TYR A 237 -17.20 6.09 13.98
C TYR A 237 -18.08 6.93 14.90
N ARG A 238 -17.61 7.19 16.13
CA ARG A 238 -18.08 8.29 16.96
C ARG A 238 -17.25 9.55 16.67
#